data_AF-A0A2J2HBF7-F1
#
_entry.id   AF-A0A2J2HBF7-F1
#
_cell.length_a   1.000
_cell.length_b   1.000
_cell.length_c   1.000
_cell.angle_alpha   90.00
_cell.angle_beta   90.00
_cell.angle_gamma   90.00
#
_symmetry.space_group_name_H-M   'P 1'
#
loop_
_entity.id
_entity.type
_entity.pdbx_description
1 polymer ?
#
loop_
_entity_poly.entity_id
_entity_poly.type
_entity_poly.pdbx_seq_one_letter_code
_entity_poly.pdbx_strand_id
1 'polypeptide(L)'
;MDLAVVGGAGDGAVVKQSFRDAEAAFKEFHYAAGRHPKGGEVHKVAEDIQRRLPARYRELRSLGYEPEASLIVAAVDGDGNPYIFRYSDGILDGRTEDGCAAVGIGRDTGGVLLLSLLGYGPEATWDMGLLALFLIDAIAAVNPYVSPLAAEADGLYIRWQDGEVVMGPLEPEAFQEYSAPRRGYSRYAPSGS
;
A
#
# COMPACT_ATOMS: atom_id res chain seq x y z
N MET A 1 -9.69 -14.34 8.86
CA MET A 1 -8.76 -13.73 9.82
C MET A 1 -7.91 -12.79 9.00
N ASP A 2 -7.94 -11.53 9.38
CA ASP A 2 -7.24 -10.47 8.68
C ASP A 2 -5.91 -10.21 9.37
N LEU A 3 -4.82 -10.13 8.61
CA LEU A 3 -3.45 -10.10 9.18
C LEU A 3 -2.65 -8.92 8.64
N ALA A 4 -2.72 -8.72 7.33
CA ALA A 4 -2.05 -7.68 6.59
C ALA A 4 -2.73 -7.50 5.22
N VAL A 5 -2.60 -6.31 4.64
CA VAL A 5 -2.88 -6.03 3.24
C VAL A 5 -1.56 -6.09 2.47
N VAL A 6 -1.56 -6.73 1.31
CA VAL A 6 -0.38 -6.80 0.44
C VAL A 6 -0.75 -6.30 -0.95
N GLY A 7 0.01 -5.32 -1.44
CA GLY A 7 -0.04 -4.84 -2.82
C GLY A 7 1.30 -5.09 -3.51
N GLY A 8 1.33 -5.13 -4.84
CA GLY A 8 2.57 -5.34 -5.57
C GLY A 8 2.52 -4.89 -7.02
N ALA A 9 3.70 -4.73 -7.61
CA ALA A 9 3.91 -4.33 -8.99
C ALA A 9 5.06 -5.13 -9.61
N GLY A 10 5.04 -5.33 -10.93
CA GLY A 10 6.00 -6.14 -11.68
C GLY A 10 5.34 -7.36 -12.32
N ASP A 11 6.07 -8.47 -12.41
CA ASP A 11 5.55 -9.74 -12.93
C ASP A 11 4.39 -10.25 -12.05
N GLY A 12 3.20 -10.34 -12.62
CA GLY A 12 1.99 -10.70 -11.88
C GLY A 12 2.01 -12.11 -11.27
N ALA A 13 2.76 -13.06 -11.83
CA ALA A 13 2.90 -14.39 -11.24
C ALA A 13 3.86 -14.36 -10.04
N VAL A 14 4.99 -13.65 -10.17
CA VAL A 14 5.95 -13.45 -9.08
C VAL A 14 5.31 -12.68 -7.92
N VAL A 15 4.56 -11.61 -8.21
CA VAL A 15 3.83 -10.82 -7.21
C VAL A 15 2.85 -11.71 -6.44
N LYS A 16 2.03 -12.52 -7.12
CA LYS A 16 1.06 -13.40 -6.47
C LYS A 16 1.72 -14.49 -5.62
N GLN A 17 2.87 -15.02 -6.04
CA GLN A 17 3.63 -15.96 -5.21
C GLN A 17 4.18 -15.27 -3.96
N SER A 18 4.64 -14.05 -4.11
CA SER A 18 5.15 -13.23 -3.01
C SER A 18 4.08 -12.88 -1.98
N PHE A 19 2.82 -12.70 -2.41
CA PHE A 19 1.68 -12.57 -1.48
C PHE A 19 1.54 -13.79 -0.58
N ARG A 20 1.79 -15.00 -1.10
CA ARG A 20 1.74 -16.23 -0.29
C ARG A 20 2.89 -16.30 0.72
N ASP A 21 4.06 -15.77 0.38
CA ASP A 21 5.18 -15.70 1.32
C ASP A 21 4.87 -14.74 2.47
N ALA A 22 4.27 -13.58 2.17
CA ALA A 22 3.79 -12.63 3.17
C ALA A 22 2.69 -13.25 4.06
N GLU A 23 1.68 -13.86 3.43
CA GLU A 23 0.61 -14.56 4.14
C GLU A 23 1.14 -15.63 5.09
N ALA A 24 2.08 -16.46 4.61
CA ALA A 24 2.67 -17.54 5.39
C ALA A 24 3.46 -17.01 6.61
N ALA A 25 4.25 -15.94 6.44
CA ALA A 25 4.99 -15.33 7.55
C ALA A 25 4.05 -14.85 8.67
N PHE A 26 2.96 -14.16 8.33
CA PHE A 26 1.98 -13.70 9.31
C PHE A 26 1.20 -14.85 9.96
N LYS A 27 0.76 -15.84 9.16
CA LYS A 27 0.02 -17.00 9.68
C LYS A 27 0.87 -17.84 10.62
N GLU A 28 2.11 -18.13 10.24
CA GLU A 28 3.03 -18.91 11.08
C GLU A 28 3.30 -18.22 12.40
N PHE A 29 3.52 -16.90 12.40
CA PHE A 29 3.62 -16.12 13.63
C PHE A 29 2.33 -16.26 14.47
N HIS A 30 1.17 -16.03 13.86
CA HIS A 30 -0.10 -16.04 14.57
C HIS A 30 -0.39 -17.41 15.20
N TYR A 31 -0.19 -18.50 14.47
CA TYR A 31 -0.41 -19.84 15.00
C TYR A 31 0.59 -20.22 16.10
N ALA A 32 1.83 -19.74 16.03
CA ALA A 32 2.83 -19.96 17.07
C ALA A 32 2.54 -19.15 18.35
N ALA A 33 2.09 -17.90 18.21
CA ALA A 33 1.89 -16.99 19.33
C ALA A 33 0.45 -16.98 19.88
N GLY A 34 -0.53 -17.44 19.10
CA GLY A 34 -1.97 -17.37 19.42
C GLY A 34 -2.55 -15.95 19.40
N ARG A 35 -1.85 -14.98 18.78
CA ARG A 35 -2.24 -13.56 18.75
C ARG A 35 -1.61 -12.80 17.58
N HIS A 36 -2.06 -11.58 17.33
CA HIS A 36 -1.38 -10.67 16.41
C HIS A 36 0.02 -10.29 16.92
N PRO A 37 0.99 -10.06 16.02
CA PRO A 37 2.28 -9.49 16.40
C PRO A 37 2.08 -8.10 17.04
N LYS A 38 2.92 -7.72 18.00
CA LYS A 38 2.90 -6.44 18.69
C LYS A 38 4.24 -5.73 18.59
N GLY A 39 4.24 -4.41 18.39
CA GLY A 39 5.46 -3.60 18.40
C GLY A 39 6.55 -4.18 17.49
N GLY A 40 7.74 -4.39 18.06
CA GLY A 40 8.89 -4.94 17.34
C GLY A 40 8.70 -6.35 16.76
N GLU A 41 7.68 -7.11 17.15
CA GLU A 41 7.39 -8.42 16.55
C GLU A 41 6.91 -8.30 15.10
N VAL A 42 6.24 -7.20 14.75
CA VAL A 42 5.85 -6.94 13.37
C VAL A 42 7.08 -6.83 12.47
N HIS A 43 8.16 -6.23 12.98
CA HIS A 43 9.43 -6.16 12.26
C HIS A 43 10.07 -7.53 12.06
N LYS A 44 9.93 -8.45 13.02
CA LYS A 44 10.40 -9.83 12.85
C LYS A 44 9.63 -10.57 11.76
N VAL A 45 8.31 -10.33 11.66
CA VAL A 45 7.50 -10.87 10.56
C VAL A 45 7.97 -10.27 9.22
N ALA A 46 8.23 -8.96 9.16
CA ALA A 46 8.77 -8.32 7.96
C ALA A 46 10.15 -8.86 7.54
N GLU A 47 11.04 -9.09 8.51
CA GLU A 47 12.34 -9.73 8.26
C GLU A 47 12.19 -11.17 7.76
N ASP A 48 11.19 -11.91 8.25
CA ASP A 48 10.91 -13.26 7.76
C ASP A 48 10.38 -13.25 6.31
N ILE A 49 9.55 -12.28 5.94
CA ILE A 49 9.17 -12.04 4.53
C ILE A 49 10.41 -11.79 3.68
N GLN A 50 11.30 -10.89 4.12
CA GLN A 50 12.57 -10.62 3.44
C GLN A 50 13.47 -11.87 3.34
N ARG A 51 13.35 -12.85 4.23
CA ARG A 51 14.12 -14.11 4.07
C ARG A 51 13.52 -15.01 3.00
N ARG A 52 12.18 -15.05 2.88
CA ARG A 52 11.44 -15.89 1.94
C ARG A 52 11.56 -15.40 0.50
N LEU A 53 11.38 -14.10 0.25
CA LEU A 53 11.31 -13.55 -1.11
C LEU A 53 12.61 -13.77 -1.92
N PRO A 54 13.81 -13.40 -1.43
CA PRO A 54 15.06 -13.58 -2.17
C PRO A 54 15.41 -15.06 -2.35
N ALA A 55 15.00 -15.93 -1.42
CA ALA A 55 15.19 -17.37 -1.57
C ALA A 55 14.38 -17.88 -2.77
N ARG A 56 13.09 -17.54 -2.85
CA ARG A 56 12.24 -17.84 -4.02
C ARG A 56 12.82 -17.26 -5.30
N TYR A 57 13.23 -16.00 -5.28
CA TYR A 57 13.73 -15.32 -6.47
C TYR A 57 15.04 -15.95 -6.97
N ARG A 58 15.89 -16.43 -6.05
CA ARG A 58 17.08 -17.20 -6.40
C ARG A 58 16.73 -18.53 -7.07
N GLU A 59 15.70 -19.22 -6.61
CA GLU A 59 15.21 -20.46 -7.25
C GLU A 59 14.72 -20.18 -8.67
N LEU A 60 13.92 -19.13 -8.88
CA LEU A 60 13.44 -18.73 -10.21
C LEU A 60 14.61 -18.40 -11.16
N ARG A 61 15.62 -17.65 -10.67
CA ARG A 61 16.85 -17.37 -11.43
C ARG A 61 17.60 -18.63 -11.83
N SER A 62 17.65 -19.64 -10.96
CA SER A 62 18.29 -20.92 -11.28
C SER A 62 17.60 -21.68 -12.42
N LEU A 63 16.32 -21.38 -12.67
CA LEU A 63 15.52 -21.93 -13.76
C LEU A 63 15.53 -21.04 -15.02
N GLY A 64 16.30 -19.94 -15.01
CA GLY A 64 16.40 -19.01 -16.15
C GLY A 64 15.33 -17.91 -16.18
N TYR A 65 14.56 -17.73 -15.10
CA TYR A 65 13.61 -16.63 -14.98
C TYR A 65 14.23 -15.50 -14.15
N GLU A 66 14.22 -14.27 -14.65
CA GLU A 66 14.61 -13.10 -13.86
C GLU A 66 13.36 -12.45 -13.25
N PRO A 67 13.10 -12.62 -11.95
CA PRO A 67 11.92 -12.08 -11.31
C PRO A 67 12.05 -10.58 -11.08
N GLU A 68 11.06 -9.82 -11.54
CA GLU A 68 10.92 -8.38 -11.28
C GLU A 68 9.63 -8.15 -10.49
N ALA A 69 9.75 -7.83 -9.20
CA ALA A 69 8.60 -7.60 -8.35
C ALA A 69 8.92 -6.70 -7.16
N SER A 70 8.03 -5.74 -6.91
CA SER A 70 8.01 -4.90 -5.72
C SER A 70 6.72 -5.12 -4.95
N LEU A 71 6.77 -4.99 -3.62
CA LEU A 71 5.65 -5.24 -2.72
C LEU A 71 5.51 -4.11 -1.70
N ILE A 72 4.28 -3.87 -1.30
CA ILE A 72 3.93 -3.12 -0.10
C ILE A 72 3.15 -4.07 0.80
N VAL A 73 3.58 -4.20 2.06
CA VAL A 73 2.86 -4.94 3.10
C VAL A 73 2.44 -3.94 4.16
N ALA A 74 1.14 -3.73 4.31
CA ALA A 74 0.55 -2.90 5.34
C ALA A 74 -0.10 -3.79 6.41
N ALA A 75 0.15 -3.51 7.68
CA ALA A 75 -0.36 -4.27 8.81
C ALA A 75 -0.73 -3.35 9.97
N VAL A 76 -1.62 -3.84 10.83
CA VAL A 76 -1.90 -3.22 12.13
C VAL A 76 -1.55 -4.23 13.21
N ASP A 77 -0.80 -3.81 14.22
CA ASP A 77 -0.36 -4.69 15.29
C ASP A 77 -1.44 -4.92 16.35
N GLY A 78 -1.16 -5.83 17.29
CA GLY A 78 -2.07 -6.16 18.38
C GLY A 78 -2.29 -5.06 19.43
N ASP A 79 -1.71 -3.88 19.23
CA ASP A 79 -1.91 -2.66 20.03
C ASP A 79 -2.55 -1.53 19.20
N GLY A 80 -2.87 -1.78 17.92
CA GLY A 80 -3.50 -0.83 17.02
C GLY A 80 -2.54 0.08 16.26
N ASN A 81 -1.22 -0.16 16.33
CA ASN A 81 -0.25 0.65 15.60
C ASN A 81 -0.17 0.21 14.14
N PRO A 82 -0.20 1.14 13.17
CA PRO A 82 -0.06 0.83 11.76
C PRO A 82 1.42 0.68 11.35
N TYR A 83 1.68 -0.22 10.40
CA TYR A 83 3.00 -0.46 9.82
C TYR A 83 2.88 -0.63 8.31
N ILE A 84 3.84 -0.08 7.58
CA ILE A 84 3.96 -0.24 6.14
C ILE A 84 5.41 -0.59 5.79
N PHE A 85 5.59 -1.70 5.08
CA PHE A 85 6.87 -2.22 4.63
C PHE A 85 6.92 -2.24 3.11
N ARG A 86 8.00 -1.71 2.53
CA ARG A 86 8.25 -1.76 1.09
C ARG A 86 9.35 -2.75 0.78
N TYR A 87 9.10 -3.67 -0.15
CA TYR A 87 10.10 -4.59 -0.68
C TYR A 87 10.37 -4.27 -2.15
N SER A 88 11.63 -4.20 -2.52
CA SER A 88 12.09 -4.07 -3.90
C SER A 88 13.02 -5.26 -4.18
N ASP A 89 12.69 -6.05 -5.22
CA ASP A 89 13.43 -7.26 -5.59
C ASP A 89 13.63 -8.25 -4.43
N GLY A 90 12.62 -8.31 -3.54
CA GLY A 90 12.58 -9.18 -2.37
C GLY A 90 13.36 -8.66 -1.16
N ILE A 91 14.03 -7.51 -1.28
CA ILE A 91 14.75 -6.85 -0.19
C ILE A 91 13.86 -5.78 0.44
N LEU A 92 13.83 -5.71 1.76
CA LEU A 92 13.18 -4.62 2.46
C LEU A 92 13.92 -3.31 2.15
N ASP A 93 13.28 -2.44 1.39
CA ASP A 93 13.82 -1.17 0.90
C ASP A 93 13.48 -0.01 1.86
N GLY A 94 12.43 -0.16 2.67
CA GLY A 94 12.13 0.83 3.69
C GLY A 94 10.96 0.44 4.57
N ARG A 95 10.94 1.06 5.76
CA ARG A 95 9.78 1.16 6.64
C ARG A 95 9.27 2.58 6.48
N THR A 96 8.03 2.77 6.07
CA THR A 96 7.54 4.13 5.88
C THR A 96 7.03 4.67 7.21
N GLU A 97 7.94 5.32 7.94
CA GLU A 97 7.60 6.15 9.11
C GLU A 97 6.68 7.31 8.73
N ASP A 98 6.76 7.75 7.47
CA ASP A 98 5.97 8.85 6.93
C ASP A 98 4.50 8.53 6.72
N GLY A 99 4.07 7.26 6.78
CA GLY A 99 2.65 6.88 6.64
C GLY A 99 2.14 6.65 5.20
N CYS A 100 3.00 6.76 4.17
CA CYS A 100 2.64 6.48 2.78
C CYS A 100 3.72 5.69 2.05
N ALA A 101 3.32 4.73 1.21
CA ALA A 101 4.20 3.99 0.31
C ALA A 101 3.58 3.83 -1.07
N ALA A 102 4.42 3.85 -2.11
CA ALA A 102 4.06 3.53 -3.49
C ALA A 102 5.11 2.60 -4.11
N VAL A 103 4.70 1.74 -5.04
CA VAL A 103 5.56 0.83 -5.81
C VAL A 103 5.17 0.83 -7.29
N GLY A 104 6.10 0.40 -8.14
CA GLY A 104 5.88 0.27 -9.58
C GLY A 104 5.66 1.60 -10.30
N ILE A 105 5.00 1.54 -11.46
CA ILE A 105 4.90 2.66 -12.39
C ILE A 105 4.21 3.90 -11.78
N GLY A 106 3.31 3.74 -10.82
CA GLY A 106 2.67 4.88 -10.13
C GLY A 106 3.67 5.69 -9.29
N ARG A 107 4.63 5.03 -8.65
CA ARG A 107 5.74 5.70 -7.96
C ARG A 107 6.59 6.49 -8.96
N ASP A 108 6.98 5.84 -10.05
CA ASP A 108 7.96 6.36 -11.01
C ASP A 108 7.39 7.44 -11.93
N THR A 109 6.08 7.41 -12.20
CA THR A 109 5.36 8.42 -13.01
C THR A 109 5.23 9.77 -12.31
N GLY A 110 5.54 9.85 -11.01
CA GLY A 110 5.53 11.12 -10.29
C GLY A 110 4.84 11.07 -8.94
N GLY A 111 4.43 9.91 -8.41
CA GLY A 111 3.87 9.83 -7.05
C GLY A 111 4.81 10.44 -6.01
N VAL A 112 6.12 10.18 -6.10
CA VAL A 112 7.12 10.78 -5.21
C VAL A 112 7.26 12.30 -5.43
N LEU A 113 7.20 12.75 -6.69
CA LEU A 113 7.29 14.17 -7.03
C LEU A 113 6.06 14.93 -6.53
N LEU A 114 4.86 14.37 -6.70
CA LEU A 114 3.60 14.96 -6.23
C LEU A 114 3.61 15.08 -4.71
N LEU A 115 3.99 14.02 -3.99
CA LEU A 115 4.17 14.07 -2.54
C LEU A 115 5.14 15.20 -2.13
N SER A 116 6.26 15.32 -2.83
CA SER A 116 7.25 16.38 -2.57
C SER A 116 6.69 17.78 -2.83
N LEU A 117 5.96 17.98 -3.93
CA LEU A 117 5.36 19.26 -4.31
C LEU A 117 4.23 19.69 -3.37
N LEU A 118 3.49 18.72 -2.83
CA LEU A 118 2.46 18.94 -1.81
C LEU A 118 3.06 19.29 -0.44
N GLY A 119 4.38 19.19 -0.28
CA GLY A 119 5.04 19.41 1.01
C GLY A 119 4.71 18.31 2.02
N TYR A 120 4.42 17.09 1.54
CA TYR A 120 4.13 15.96 2.40
C TYR A 120 5.36 15.60 3.26
N GLY A 121 5.12 15.29 4.52
CA GLY A 121 6.11 14.80 5.47
C GLY A 121 5.45 14.16 6.70
N PRO A 122 6.22 13.44 7.52
CA PRO A 122 5.72 12.65 8.66
C PRO A 122 4.96 13.48 9.70
N GLU A 123 5.30 14.77 9.83
CA GLU A 123 4.68 15.70 10.79
C GLU A 123 3.36 16.31 10.28
N ALA A 124 3.00 16.04 9.03
CA ALA A 124 1.88 16.70 8.39
C ALA A 124 0.58 15.95 8.70
N THR A 125 -0.40 16.65 9.29
CA THR A 125 -1.74 16.10 9.57
C THR A 125 -2.58 16.07 8.29
N TRP A 126 -2.29 15.12 7.41
CA TRP A 126 -3.05 14.90 6.18
C TRP A 126 -4.12 13.84 6.41
N ASP A 127 -5.23 14.00 5.71
CA ASP A 127 -6.14 12.89 5.48
C ASP A 127 -5.47 11.95 4.47
N MET A 128 -4.95 10.82 4.97
CA MET A 128 -4.21 9.85 4.17
C MET A 128 -5.08 9.13 3.14
N GLY A 129 -6.38 8.98 3.41
CA GLY A 129 -7.34 8.43 2.46
C GLY A 129 -7.51 9.37 1.27
N LEU A 130 -7.77 10.65 1.55
CA LEU A 130 -7.89 11.69 0.53
C LEU A 130 -6.59 11.85 -0.27
N LEU A 131 -5.44 11.83 0.40
CA LEU A 131 -4.14 11.95 -0.26
C LEU A 131 -3.90 10.79 -1.21
N ALA A 132 -4.16 9.55 -0.79
CA ALA A 132 -4.02 8.37 -1.64
C ALA A 132 -4.93 8.45 -2.88
N LEU A 133 -6.20 8.83 -2.69
CA LEU A 133 -7.16 9.04 -3.79
C LEU A 133 -6.67 10.10 -4.77
N PHE A 134 -6.26 11.27 -4.27
CA PHE A 134 -5.73 12.35 -5.08
C PHE A 134 -4.51 11.90 -5.90
N LEU A 135 -3.56 11.20 -5.28
CA LEU A 135 -2.36 10.71 -5.97
C LEU A 135 -2.73 9.72 -7.09
N ILE A 136 -3.61 8.77 -6.81
CA ILE A 136 -4.05 7.78 -7.81
C ILE A 136 -4.71 8.47 -9.00
N ASP A 137 -5.65 9.37 -8.77
CA ASP A 137 -6.34 10.09 -9.84
C ASP A 137 -5.41 11.01 -10.64
N ALA A 138 -4.52 11.74 -9.96
CA ALA A 138 -3.56 12.62 -10.62
C ALA A 138 -2.59 11.83 -11.51
N ILE A 139 -2.14 10.66 -11.07
CA ILE A 139 -1.26 9.78 -11.85
C ILE A 139 -2.03 9.13 -13.01
N ALA A 140 -3.25 8.63 -12.76
CA ALA A 140 -4.09 8.01 -13.79
C ALA A 140 -4.46 8.99 -14.92
N ALA A 141 -4.58 10.29 -14.61
CA ALA A 141 -4.83 11.33 -15.61
C ALA A 141 -3.70 11.49 -16.63
N VAL A 142 -2.47 11.11 -16.28
CA VAL A 142 -1.28 11.28 -17.14
C VAL A 142 -0.65 9.96 -17.58
N ASN A 143 -1.03 8.83 -16.96
CA ASN A 143 -0.49 7.52 -17.30
C ASN A 143 -1.60 6.46 -17.48
N PRO A 144 -1.81 5.97 -18.72
CA PRO A 144 -2.88 5.02 -19.03
C PRO A 144 -2.68 3.61 -18.45
N TYR A 145 -1.50 3.30 -17.89
CA TYR A 145 -1.23 2.04 -17.18
C TYR A 145 -1.63 2.08 -15.70
N VAL A 146 -2.08 3.23 -15.20
CA VAL A 146 -2.62 3.40 -13.86
C VAL A 146 -4.11 3.67 -13.99
N SER A 147 -4.94 2.81 -13.40
CA SER A 147 -6.38 3.01 -13.36
C SER A 147 -6.76 3.98 -12.23
N PRO A 148 -7.71 4.90 -12.45
CA PRO A 148 -8.27 5.70 -11.38
C PRO A 148 -9.06 4.80 -10.43
N LEU A 149 -9.36 5.29 -9.22
CA LEU A 149 -10.30 4.62 -8.33
C LEU A 149 -11.70 4.72 -8.92
N ALA A 150 -12.29 3.58 -9.28
CA ALA A 150 -13.60 3.52 -9.94
C ALA A 150 -14.72 3.10 -8.98
N ALA A 151 -14.38 2.43 -7.87
CA ALA A 151 -15.32 1.97 -6.85
C ALA A 151 -14.71 1.93 -5.44
N GLU A 152 -15.58 1.91 -4.42
CA GLU A 152 -15.23 1.72 -2.99
C GLU A 152 -14.36 0.49 -2.74
N ALA A 153 -14.54 -0.56 -3.57
CA ALA A 153 -13.82 -1.82 -3.47
C ALA A 153 -12.37 -1.78 -3.99
N ASP A 154 -11.97 -0.69 -4.65
CA ASP A 154 -10.60 -0.53 -5.16
C ASP A 154 -9.64 -0.06 -4.05
N GLY A 155 -10.17 0.37 -2.90
CA GLY A 155 -9.43 0.70 -1.70
C GLY A 155 -9.66 -0.32 -0.58
N LEU A 156 -8.59 -0.74 0.10
CA LEU A 156 -8.67 -1.59 1.27
C LEU A 156 -8.20 -0.81 2.50
N TYR A 157 -9.01 -0.84 3.55
CA TYR A 157 -8.66 -0.32 4.87
C TYR A 157 -8.40 -1.48 5.82
N ILE A 158 -7.33 -1.36 6.61
CA ILE A 158 -6.98 -2.29 7.69
C ILE A 158 -6.91 -1.51 8.99
N ARG A 159 -7.58 -2.00 10.02
CA ARG A 159 -7.68 -1.31 11.32
C ARG A 159 -7.75 -2.29 12.48
N TRP A 160 -7.45 -1.77 13.66
CA TRP A 160 -7.71 -2.46 14.92
C TRP A 160 -9.08 -2.06 15.44
N GLN A 161 -9.96 -3.04 15.66
CA GLN A 161 -11.31 -2.83 16.13
C GLN A 161 -11.71 -3.98 17.06
N ASP A 162 -12.27 -3.65 18.24
CA ASP A 162 -12.80 -4.62 19.20
C ASP A 162 -11.85 -5.78 19.59
N GLY A 163 -10.54 -5.51 19.60
CA GLY A 163 -9.51 -6.49 19.99
C GLY A 163 -9.02 -7.38 18.85
N GLU A 164 -9.42 -7.10 17.61
CA GLU A 164 -9.00 -7.82 16.41
C GLU A 164 -8.61 -6.86 15.27
N VAL A 165 -7.85 -7.39 14.31
CA VAL A 165 -7.60 -6.70 13.05
C VAL A 165 -8.75 -6.98 12.10
N VAL A 166 -9.32 -5.93 11.52
CA VAL A 166 -10.43 -5.99 10.55
C VAL A 166 -10.00 -5.33 9.25
N MET A 167 -10.35 -5.96 8.12
CA MET A 167 -10.22 -5.39 6.79
C MET A 167 -11.57 -5.18 6.10
N GLY A 168 -11.68 -4.10 5.33
CA GLY A 168 -12.88 -3.80 4.56
C GLY A 168 -12.68 -2.66 3.56
N PRO A 169 -13.67 -2.40 2.71
CA PRO A 169 -13.69 -1.20 1.87
C PRO A 169 -13.70 0.06 2.76
N LEU A 170 -13.44 1.21 2.14
CA LEU A 170 -13.76 2.50 2.75
C LEU A 170 -15.25 2.52 3.15
N GLU A 171 -15.57 3.15 4.28
CA GLU A 171 -16.98 3.42 4.59
C GLU A 171 -17.59 4.26 3.45
N PRO A 172 -18.80 3.93 2.97
CA PRO A 172 -19.42 4.64 1.83
C PRO A 172 -19.48 6.15 2.03
N GLU A 173 -19.68 6.61 3.27
CA GLU A 173 -19.68 8.02 3.65
C GLU A 173 -18.31 8.68 3.40
N ALA A 174 -17.23 8.00 3.79
CA ALA A 174 -15.86 8.47 3.56
C ALA A 174 -15.53 8.47 2.06
N PHE A 175 -15.91 7.42 1.34
CA PHE A 175 -15.71 7.36 -0.11
C PHE A 175 -16.49 8.46 -0.84
N GLN A 176 -17.76 8.69 -0.50
CA GLN A 176 -18.55 9.77 -1.10
C GLN A 176 -17.96 11.15 -0.81
N GLU A 177 -17.43 11.39 0.39
CA GLU A 177 -16.75 12.63 0.74
C GLU A 177 -15.51 12.86 -0.14
N TYR A 178 -14.73 11.80 -0.39
CA TYR A 178 -13.52 11.90 -1.19
C TYR A 178 -13.78 11.92 -2.71
N SER A 179 -14.80 11.21 -3.19
CA SER A 179 -15.14 11.09 -4.61
C SER A 179 -16.10 12.17 -5.12
N ALA A 180 -16.68 12.99 -4.24
CA ALA A 180 -17.56 14.07 -4.66
C ALA A 180 -16.81 15.13 -5.49
N PRO A 181 -17.30 15.50 -6.69
CA PRO A 181 -16.71 16.57 -7.48
C PRO A 181 -16.79 17.89 -6.71
N ARG A 182 -15.63 18.44 -6.32
CA ARG A 182 -15.56 19.72 -5.62
C ARG A 182 -16.10 20.83 -6.54
N ARG A 183 -17.23 21.44 -6.16
CA ARG A 183 -17.73 22.68 -6.77
C ARG A 183 -16.70 23.78 -6.54
N GLY A 184 -15.80 23.96 -7.50
CA GLY A 184 -14.67 24.87 -7.31
C GLY A 184 -13.84 25.16 -8.56
N TYR A 185 -14.43 25.11 -9.75
CA TYR A 185 -13.89 25.83 -10.92
C TYR A 185 -15.04 26.57 -11.61
N SER A 186 -15.42 27.71 -11.02
CA SER A 186 -16.12 28.74 -11.79
C SER A 186 -15.17 29.22 -12.87
N ARG A 187 -15.37 28.73 -14.10
CA ARG A 187 -14.77 29.34 -15.29
C ARG A 187 -15.04 30.84 -15.23
N TYR A 188 -13.98 31.64 -15.21
CA TYR A 188 -14.08 33.04 -15.62
C TYR A 188 -14.71 33.04 -17.01
N ALA A 189 -15.98 33.42 -17.10
CA ALA A 189 -16.56 33.88 -18.34
C ALA A 189 -15.95 35.26 -18.60
N PRO A 190 -15.24 35.49 -19.72
CA PRO A 190 -14.86 36.85 -20.07
C PRO A 190 -16.15 37.62 -20.35
N SER A 191 -16.42 38.63 -19.51
CA SER A 191 -17.42 39.65 -19.78
C SER A 191 -17.07 40.31 -21.10
N GLY A 192 -18.01 40.29 -22.03
CA GLY A 192 -17.89 40.97 -23.31
C GLY A 192 -17.64 42.47 -23.13
N SER A 193 -16.88 43.01 -24.08
CA SER A 193 -16.83 44.42 -24.45
C SER A 193 -17.00 44.51 -25.95
#